data_AF-A0A7S3M1V4-F1
#
_entry.id   AF-A0A7S3M1V4-F1
#
_cell.length_a   1.000
_cell.length_b   1.000
_cell.length_c   1.000
_cell.angle_alpha   90.00
_cell.angle_beta   90.00
_cell.angle_gamma   90.00
#
_symmetry.space_group_name_H-M   'P 1'
#
loop_
_entity.id
_entity.type
_entity.pdbx_description
1 polymer ?
#
loop_
_entity_poly.entity_id
_entity_poly.type
_entity_poly.pdbx_seq_one_letter_code
_entity_poly.pdbx_strand_id
1 'polypeptide(L)'
;GTGYGEEVARFNRADTFVALALAQTSKYSLADSLTFGANGLRQAIQQHRQSAEHDLRTVYMESVPADSSLAEITSVSMVRPAALPELTEPVVGLVPLFRYVLPQHIRTANVKYQDEVTTLLQHVSASAEGATNAARNALSAKGLPGSLEAAKTENPLPPSLWTKVQRVQAMGGAPRLASMFEDLKATARRALQTMATIDESLDREDRTDAEFRRLNPDFPGTSSRVLSADVRTNNTRMR
;
A
#
# COMPACT_ATOMS: atom_id res chain seq x y z
N GLY A 1 -71.65 -9.53 1.25
CA GLY A 1 -70.19 -9.55 1.43
C GLY A 1 -69.89 -8.77 2.68
N THR A 2 -69.00 -9.27 3.52
CA THR A 2 -68.57 -8.58 4.75
C THR A 2 -67.28 -7.82 4.47
N GLY A 3 -67.14 -6.57 4.95
CA GLY A 3 -65.88 -5.82 4.87
C GLY A 3 -65.91 -4.56 4.00
N TYR A 4 -67.08 -4.11 3.55
CA TYR A 4 -67.21 -2.86 2.79
C TYR A 4 -66.93 -1.63 3.67
N GLY A 5 -67.21 -1.71 4.98
CA GLY A 5 -66.79 -0.68 5.93
C GLY A 5 -65.26 -0.53 5.99
N GLU A 6 -64.54 -1.65 6.04
CA GLU A 6 -63.07 -1.68 6.05
C GLU A 6 -62.47 -1.16 4.73
N GLU A 7 -63.07 -1.51 3.60
CA GLU A 7 -62.66 -1.01 2.28
C GLU A 7 -62.74 0.53 2.21
N VAL A 8 -63.84 1.13 2.65
CA VAL A 8 -64.01 2.60 2.70
C VAL A 8 -62.98 3.24 3.65
N ALA A 9 -62.73 2.64 4.82
CA ALA A 9 -61.71 3.13 5.75
C ALA A 9 -60.31 3.11 5.13
N ARG A 10 -59.95 2.04 4.41
CA ARG A 10 -58.66 1.93 3.69
C ARG A 10 -58.54 2.96 2.56
N PHE A 11 -59.63 3.24 1.82
CA PHE A 11 -59.63 4.30 0.80
C PHE A 11 -59.49 5.70 1.39
N ASN A 12 -60.13 6.00 2.52
CA ASN A 12 -59.97 7.29 3.22
C ASN A 12 -58.52 7.51 3.67
N ARG A 13 -57.89 6.45 4.21
CA ARG A 13 -56.49 6.47 4.60
C ARG A 13 -55.56 6.64 3.40
N ALA A 14 -55.85 5.98 2.28
CA ALA A 14 -55.09 6.11 1.04
C ALA A 14 -55.18 7.54 0.44
N ASP A 15 -56.38 8.14 0.36
CA ASP A 15 -56.55 9.51 -0.14
C ASP A 15 -55.81 10.53 0.75
N THR A 16 -55.80 10.32 2.07
CA THR A 16 -55.04 11.16 3.01
C THR A 16 -53.54 11.08 2.72
N PHE A 17 -52.96 9.89 2.54
CA PHE A 17 -51.53 9.75 2.22
C PHE A 17 -51.16 10.34 0.86
N VAL A 18 -52.00 10.14 -0.16
CA VAL A 18 -51.76 10.72 -1.48
C VAL A 18 -51.87 12.24 -1.45
N ALA A 19 -52.83 12.79 -0.71
CA ALA A 19 -52.96 14.24 -0.50
C ALA A 19 -51.72 14.82 0.21
N LEU A 20 -51.20 14.13 1.24
CA LEU A 20 -49.96 14.53 1.91
C LEU A 20 -48.74 14.47 0.98
N ALA A 21 -48.61 13.42 0.16
CA ALA A 21 -47.53 13.29 -0.81
C ALA A 21 -47.57 14.40 -1.88
N LEU A 22 -48.76 14.73 -2.37
CA LEU A 22 -48.95 15.84 -3.33
C LEU A 22 -48.64 17.21 -2.67
N ALA A 23 -49.05 17.43 -1.43
CA ALA A 23 -48.74 18.67 -0.69
C ALA A 23 -47.24 18.83 -0.39
N GLN A 24 -46.52 17.72 -0.13
CA GLN A 24 -45.07 17.75 0.02
C GLN A 24 -44.38 18.03 -1.32
N THR A 25 -44.88 17.45 -2.39
CA THR A 25 -44.34 17.65 -3.73
C THR A 25 -44.46 19.11 -4.18
N SER A 26 -45.61 19.75 -3.92
CA SER A 26 -45.81 21.17 -4.22
C SER A 26 -44.95 22.09 -3.34
N LYS A 27 -44.74 21.73 -2.06
CA LYS A 27 -43.87 22.47 -1.14
C LYS A 27 -42.39 22.48 -1.57
N TYR A 28 -41.89 21.39 -2.15
CA TYR A 28 -40.49 21.25 -2.57
C TYR A 28 -40.25 21.43 -4.07
N SER A 29 -41.28 21.83 -4.84
CA SER A 29 -41.20 22.06 -6.29
C SER A 29 -40.54 20.90 -7.06
N LEU A 30 -40.94 19.66 -6.77
CA LEU A 30 -40.44 18.49 -7.51
C LEU A 30 -41.08 18.43 -8.91
N ALA A 31 -40.46 17.66 -9.81
CA ALA A 31 -40.86 17.57 -11.21
C ALA A 31 -42.30 17.06 -11.41
N ASP A 32 -42.97 17.61 -12.42
CA ASP A 32 -44.37 17.27 -12.78
C ASP A 32 -44.56 15.81 -13.21
N SER A 33 -43.48 15.12 -13.60
CA SER A 33 -43.52 13.69 -13.91
C SER A 33 -43.90 12.83 -12.68
N LEU A 34 -43.57 13.29 -11.48
CA LEU A 34 -43.91 12.61 -10.22
C LEU A 34 -45.35 12.91 -9.77
N THR A 35 -45.86 14.11 -10.08
CA THR A 35 -47.23 14.52 -9.71
C THR A 35 -48.28 13.88 -10.61
N PHE A 36 -47.96 13.65 -11.90
CA PHE A 36 -48.89 13.04 -12.85
C PHE A 36 -49.40 11.67 -12.38
N GLY A 37 -48.49 10.77 -11.97
CA GLY A 37 -48.85 9.44 -11.47
C GLY A 37 -49.64 9.49 -10.15
N ALA A 38 -49.26 10.38 -9.23
CA ALA A 38 -49.96 10.57 -7.97
C ALA A 38 -51.38 11.14 -8.14
N ASN A 39 -51.57 12.07 -9.09
CA ASN A 39 -52.88 12.62 -9.43
C ASN A 39 -53.79 11.57 -10.07
N GLY A 40 -53.25 10.73 -10.97
CA GLY A 40 -53.99 9.60 -11.55
C GLY A 40 -54.42 8.58 -10.50
N LEU A 41 -53.52 8.23 -9.57
CA LEU A 41 -53.84 7.35 -8.45
C LEU A 41 -54.93 7.95 -7.55
N ARG A 42 -54.84 9.25 -7.24
CA ARG A 42 -55.86 9.94 -6.44
C ARG A 42 -57.24 9.90 -7.09
N GLN A 43 -57.31 10.14 -8.40
CA GLN A 43 -58.56 10.07 -9.14
C GLN A 43 -59.18 8.66 -9.08
N ALA A 44 -58.36 7.62 -9.27
CA ALA A 44 -58.82 6.23 -9.17
C ALA A 44 -59.33 5.91 -7.75
N ILE A 45 -58.59 6.30 -6.70
CA ILE A 45 -59.01 6.13 -5.30
C ILE A 45 -60.36 6.81 -5.05
N GLN A 46 -60.56 8.04 -5.53
CA GLN A 46 -61.81 8.77 -5.31
C GLN A 46 -62.99 8.14 -6.03
N GLN A 47 -62.80 7.63 -7.25
CA GLN A 47 -63.84 6.90 -7.99
C GLN A 47 -64.25 5.62 -7.27
N HIS A 48 -63.27 4.79 -6.87
CA HIS A 48 -63.55 3.55 -6.14
C HIS A 48 -64.17 3.81 -4.77
N ARG A 49 -63.71 4.84 -4.05
CA ARG A 49 -64.29 5.27 -2.78
C ARG A 49 -65.76 5.67 -2.93
N GLN A 50 -66.11 6.47 -3.94
CA GLN A 50 -67.50 6.89 -4.17
C GLN A 50 -68.42 5.70 -4.46
N SER A 51 -67.94 4.72 -5.24
CA SER A 51 -68.68 3.49 -5.49
C SER A 51 -68.87 2.68 -4.20
N ALA A 52 -67.79 2.48 -3.43
CA ALA A 52 -67.84 1.74 -2.17
C ALA A 52 -68.73 2.42 -1.12
N GLU A 53 -68.73 3.75 -1.04
CA GLU A 53 -69.61 4.51 -0.15
C GLU A 53 -71.08 4.43 -0.56
N HIS A 54 -71.36 4.43 -1.87
CA HIS A 54 -72.71 4.25 -2.39
C HIS A 54 -73.27 2.88 -2.03
N ASP A 55 -72.49 1.82 -2.25
CA ASP A 55 -72.88 0.45 -1.94
C ASP A 55 -72.99 0.21 -0.43
N LEU A 56 -72.06 0.76 0.35
CA LEU A 56 -72.10 0.72 1.81
C LEU A 56 -73.36 1.39 2.36
N ARG A 57 -73.77 2.53 1.80
CA ARG A 57 -74.97 3.25 2.25
C ARG A 57 -76.28 2.60 1.77
N THR A 58 -76.28 1.99 0.60
CA THR A 58 -77.50 1.52 -0.08
C THR A 58 -77.81 0.04 0.21
N VAL A 59 -76.78 -0.79 0.27
CA VAL A 59 -76.92 -2.26 0.29
C VAL A 59 -76.44 -2.86 1.61
N TYR A 60 -75.27 -2.46 2.10
CA TYR A 60 -74.60 -3.19 3.19
C TYR A 60 -74.84 -2.61 4.59
N MET A 61 -74.96 -1.29 4.71
CA MET A 61 -75.22 -0.54 5.95
C MET A 61 -74.28 -0.90 7.13
N GLU A 62 -73.04 -1.29 6.83
CA GLU A 62 -72.03 -1.58 7.84
C GLU A 62 -71.42 -0.27 8.40
N SER A 63 -70.94 -0.30 9.64
CA SER A 63 -70.18 0.82 10.22
C SER A 63 -68.76 0.85 9.67
N VAL A 64 -68.28 2.03 9.28
CA VAL A 64 -66.87 2.23 8.92
C VAL A 64 -66.01 2.12 10.20
N PRO A 65 -65.06 1.16 10.27
CA PRO A 65 -64.18 1.00 11.41
C PRO A 65 -63.17 2.16 11.51
N ALA A 66 -62.68 2.41 12.73
CA ALA A 66 -61.65 3.43 12.95
C ALA A 66 -60.29 2.96 12.42
N ASP A 67 -59.45 3.88 11.94
CA ASP A 67 -58.13 3.58 11.36
C ASP A 67 -57.23 2.72 12.27
N SER A 68 -57.34 2.87 13.59
CA SER A 68 -56.57 2.12 14.59
C SER A 68 -57.02 0.66 14.76
N SER A 69 -58.21 0.32 14.26
CA SER A 69 -58.77 -1.04 14.31
C SER A 69 -58.52 -1.85 13.04
N LEU A 70 -57.89 -1.24 12.02
CA LEU A 70 -57.54 -1.91 10.77
C LEU A 70 -56.32 -2.83 10.95
N ALA A 71 -56.41 -4.04 10.40
CA ALA A 71 -55.30 -4.98 10.38
C ALA A 71 -54.11 -4.45 9.54
N GLU A 72 -52.90 -4.63 10.05
CA GLU A 72 -51.65 -4.23 9.40
C GLU A 72 -51.37 -5.06 8.14
N ILE A 73 -50.83 -4.42 7.11
CA ILE A 73 -50.49 -5.08 5.84
C ILE A 73 -49.07 -5.64 5.96
N THR A 74 -48.92 -6.96 5.86
CA THR A 74 -47.61 -7.63 5.93
C THR A 74 -46.73 -7.28 4.74
N SER A 75 -45.54 -6.73 4.98
CA SER A 75 -44.56 -6.45 3.93
C SER A 75 -43.82 -7.72 3.50
N VAL A 76 -43.68 -7.95 2.20
CA VAL A 76 -42.82 -9.00 1.63
C VAL A 76 -41.73 -8.33 0.80
N SER A 77 -40.46 -8.55 1.17
CA SER A 77 -39.33 -8.03 0.39
C SER A 77 -39.06 -8.93 -0.81
N MET A 78 -39.22 -8.38 -2.02
CA MET A 78 -38.96 -9.08 -3.28
C MET A 78 -37.57 -8.78 -3.84
N VAL A 79 -36.74 -8.02 -3.12
CA VAL A 79 -35.42 -7.58 -3.56
C VAL A 79 -34.34 -7.94 -2.55
N ARG A 80 -33.15 -8.27 -3.05
CA ARG A 80 -31.93 -8.50 -2.27
C ARG A 80 -30.80 -7.61 -2.84
N PRO A 81 -29.92 -7.05 -1.99
CA PRO A 81 -28.72 -6.38 -2.48
C PRO A 81 -27.91 -7.30 -3.39
N ALA A 82 -27.62 -6.84 -4.60
CA ALA A 82 -26.79 -7.58 -5.55
C ALA A 82 -25.34 -7.62 -5.05
N ALA A 83 -24.69 -8.78 -5.15
CA ALA A 83 -23.24 -8.87 -4.97
C ALA A 83 -22.56 -8.13 -6.14
N LEU A 84 -21.47 -7.43 -5.84
CA LEU A 84 -20.65 -6.72 -6.85
C LEU A 84 -19.54 -7.68 -7.31
N PRO A 85 -19.68 -8.37 -8.45
CA PRO A 85 -18.78 -9.45 -8.84
C PRO A 85 -17.36 -8.93 -9.09
N GLU A 86 -17.22 -7.68 -9.51
CA GLU A 86 -15.95 -7.00 -9.77
C GLU A 86 -15.04 -6.89 -8.54
N LEU A 87 -15.61 -6.97 -7.33
CA LEU A 87 -14.87 -6.93 -6.07
C LEU A 87 -14.60 -8.31 -5.49
N THR A 88 -15.41 -9.32 -5.85
CA THR A 88 -15.39 -10.65 -5.24
C THR A 88 -14.79 -11.73 -6.13
N GLU A 89 -14.90 -11.62 -7.45
CA GLU A 89 -14.38 -12.62 -8.38
C GLU A 89 -13.43 -11.99 -9.40
N PRO A 90 -12.30 -12.64 -9.69
CA PRO A 90 -11.46 -12.22 -10.81
C PRO A 90 -12.32 -12.30 -12.07
N VAL A 91 -12.37 -11.19 -12.83
CA VAL A 91 -13.19 -11.10 -14.04
C VAL A 91 -12.90 -12.31 -14.94
N VAL A 92 -13.91 -13.15 -15.12
CA VAL A 92 -13.78 -14.41 -15.86
C VAL A 92 -13.26 -14.12 -17.27
N GLY A 93 -12.14 -14.73 -17.63
CA GLY A 93 -11.51 -14.58 -18.95
C GLY A 93 -10.43 -13.49 -19.04
N LEU A 94 -10.19 -12.71 -17.99
CA LEU A 94 -9.11 -11.73 -17.95
C LEU A 94 -7.99 -12.18 -17.01
N VAL A 95 -6.81 -12.38 -17.57
CA VAL A 95 -5.59 -12.61 -16.78
C VAL A 95 -5.15 -11.26 -16.18
N PRO A 96 -4.92 -11.16 -14.86
CA PRO A 96 -4.46 -9.93 -14.25
C PRO A 96 -3.13 -9.46 -14.88
N LEU A 97 -3.09 -8.22 -15.37
CA LEU A 97 -1.91 -7.62 -16.01
C LEU A 97 -0.66 -7.67 -15.10
N PHE A 98 -0.88 -7.48 -13.78
CA PHE A 98 0.18 -7.40 -12.78
C PHE A 98 0.32 -8.68 -11.93
N ARG A 99 -0.04 -9.85 -12.47
CA ARG A 99 0.05 -11.13 -11.73
C ARG A 99 1.43 -11.48 -11.17
N TYR A 100 2.50 -10.95 -11.78
CA TYR A 100 3.88 -11.15 -11.34
C TYR A 100 4.40 -10.03 -10.42
N VAL A 101 3.62 -8.97 -10.24
CA VAL A 101 3.99 -7.88 -9.34
C VAL A 101 3.66 -8.30 -7.92
N LEU A 102 4.70 -8.38 -7.09
CA LEU A 102 4.54 -8.66 -5.68
C LEU A 102 3.87 -7.47 -4.96
N PRO A 103 2.88 -7.72 -4.10
CA PRO A 103 2.31 -6.70 -3.24
C PRO A 103 3.36 -5.98 -2.38
N GLN A 104 3.13 -4.70 -2.10
CA GLN A 104 4.08 -3.86 -1.36
C GLN A 104 4.43 -4.41 0.03
N HIS A 105 3.44 -4.97 0.74
CA HIS A 105 3.67 -5.54 2.06
C HIS A 105 4.60 -6.76 2.01
N ILE A 106 4.54 -7.57 0.94
CA ILE A 106 5.44 -8.71 0.75
C ILE A 106 6.86 -8.20 0.45
N ARG A 107 7.00 -7.19 -0.41
CA ARG A 107 8.32 -6.61 -0.75
C ARG A 107 9.01 -6.03 0.49
N THR A 108 8.27 -5.24 1.28
CA THR A 108 8.80 -4.63 2.51
C THR A 108 9.16 -5.67 3.56
N ALA A 109 8.35 -6.72 3.74
CA ALA A 109 8.68 -7.83 4.61
C ALA A 109 9.92 -8.60 4.14
N ASN A 110 10.12 -8.77 2.83
CA ASN A 110 11.28 -9.44 2.27
C ASN A 110 12.58 -8.65 2.53
N VAL A 111 12.56 -7.33 2.33
CA VAL A 111 13.70 -6.46 2.64
C VAL A 111 14.04 -6.54 4.13
N LYS A 112 13.04 -6.43 5.00
CA LYS A 112 13.25 -6.56 6.45
C LYS A 112 13.85 -7.91 6.83
N TYR A 113 13.36 -9.00 6.25
CA TYR A 113 13.90 -10.34 6.48
C TYR A 113 15.36 -10.45 6.03
N GLN A 114 15.71 -9.90 4.87
CA GLN A 114 17.11 -9.88 4.40
C GLN A 114 18.01 -9.09 5.36
N ASP A 115 17.56 -7.91 5.81
CA ASP A 115 18.31 -7.09 6.77
C ASP A 115 18.53 -7.83 8.10
N GLU A 116 17.50 -8.51 8.62
CA GLU A 116 17.60 -9.32 9.84
C GLU A 116 18.58 -10.49 9.69
N VAL A 117 18.53 -11.20 8.56
CA VAL A 117 19.45 -12.30 8.26
C VAL A 117 20.89 -11.80 8.14
N THR A 118 21.12 -10.69 7.43
CA THR A 118 22.45 -10.09 7.29
C THR A 118 23.00 -9.63 8.64
N THR A 119 22.17 -9.00 9.47
CA THR A 119 22.54 -8.56 10.82
C THR A 119 22.89 -9.75 11.72
N LEU A 120 22.08 -10.81 11.67
CA LEU A 120 22.34 -12.04 12.42
C LEU A 120 23.66 -12.69 11.97
N LEU A 121 23.89 -12.78 10.66
CA LEU A 121 25.11 -13.37 10.11
C LEU A 121 26.35 -12.58 10.55
N GLN A 122 26.31 -11.24 10.47
CA GLN A 122 27.38 -10.36 10.93
C GLN A 122 27.64 -10.51 12.43
N HIS A 123 26.59 -10.62 13.24
CA HIS A 123 26.73 -10.82 14.68
C HIS A 123 27.40 -12.17 15.00
N VAL A 124 26.95 -13.24 14.35
CA VAL A 124 27.51 -14.59 14.54
C VAL A 124 28.95 -14.65 14.06
N SER A 125 29.28 -14.07 12.90
CA SER A 125 30.64 -14.05 12.38
C SER A 125 31.57 -13.24 13.29
N ALA A 126 31.15 -12.05 13.73
CA ALA A 126 31.93 -11.22 14.66
C ALA A 126 32.14 -11.93 16.01
N SER A 127 31.12 -12.61 16.54
CA SER A 127 31.24 -13.40 17.77
C SER A 127 32.22 -14.57 17.61
N ALA A 128 32.17 -15.30 16.49
CA ALA A 128 33.05 -16.42 16.22
C ALA A 128 34.51 -15.96 16.02
N GLU A 129 34.72 -14.87 15.28
CA GLU A 129 36.03 -14.26 15.11
C GLU A 129 36.58 -13.72 16.44
N GLY A 130 35.73 -13.06 17.24
CA GLY A 130 36.07 -12.58 18.57
C GLY A 130 36.51 -13.71 19.51
N ALA A 131 35.74 -14.80 19.58
CA ALA A 131 36.08 -15.98 20.38
C ALA A 131 37.37 -16.65 19.89
N THR A 132 37.55 -16.76 18.57
CA THR A 132 38.77 -17.32 17.97
C THR A 132 39.99 -16.46 18.28
N ASN A 133 39.87 -15.14 18.20
CA ASN A 133 40.95 -14.21 18.51
C ASN A 133 41.26 -14.22 20.02
N ALA A 134 40.25 -14.29 20.88
CA ALA A 134 40.45 -14.45 22.32
C ALA A 134 41.19 -15.75 22.66
N ALA A 135 40.80 -16.87 22.05
CA ALA A 135 41.48 -18.16 22.22
C ALA A 135 42.92 -18.11 21.70
N ARG A 136 43.17 -17.52 20.53
CA ARG A 136 44.51 -17.31 19.98
C ARG A 136 45.37 -16.44 20.90
N ASN A 137 44.82 -15.37 21.46
CA ASN A 137 45.52 -14.50 22.40
C ASN A 137 45.86 -15.24 23.70
N ALA A 138 44.93 -16.03 24.25
CA ALA A 138 45.17 -16.84 25.44
C ALA A 138 46.25 -17.92 25.22
N LEU A 139 46.24 -18.59 24.06
CA LEU A 139 47.27 -19.56 23.69
C LEU A 139 48.63 -18.88 23.48
N SER A 140 48.65 -17.74 22.79
CA SER A 140 49.87 -16.96 22.55
C SER A 140 50.48 -16.44 23.86
N ALA A 141 49.64 -15.99 24.81
CA ALA A 141 50.10 -15.54 26.13
C ALA A 141 50.79 -16.66 26.94
N LYS A 142 50.46 -17.93 26.64
CA LYS A 142 51.10 -19.11 27.23
C LYS A 142 52.22 -19.70 26.36
N GLY A 143 52.60 -19.03 25.26
CA GLY A 143 53.62 -19.51 24.32
C GLY A 143 53.22 -20.75 23.52
N LEU A 144 51.96 -21.19 23.59
CA LEU A 144 51.46 -22.37 22.89
C LEU A 144 51.05 -22.02 21.45
N PRO A 145 51.25 -22.93 20.48
CA PRO A 145 51.81 -24.28 20.59
C PRO A 145 53.34 -24.36 20.58
N GLY A 146 54.04 -23.24 20.33
CA GLY A 146 55.49 -23.19 20.11
C GLY A 146 56.32 -23.75 21.27
N SER A 147 55.94 -23.44 22.52
CA SER A 147 56.63 -23.94 23.71
C SER A 147 56.57 -25.47 23.86
N LEU A 148 55.51 -26.13 23.34
CA LEU A 148 55.39 -27.59 23.41
C LEU A 148 56.17 -28.31 22.30
N GLU A 149 56.27 -27.69 21.12
CA GLU A 149 57.00 -28.22 19.97
C GLU A 149 58.52 -28.01 20.09
N ALA A 150 58.95 -26.87 20.64
CA ALA A 150 60.37 -26.57 20.89
C ALA A 150 60.98 -27.51 21.95
N ALA A 151 60.18 -28.00 22.90
CA ALA A 151 60.61 -29.00 23.88
C ALA A 151 60.79 -30.42 23.29
N LYS A 152 60.17 -30.71 22.13
CA LYS A 152 60.14 -32.06 21.52
C LYS A 152 61.12 -32.25 20.35
N THR A 153 61.68 -31.17 19.81
CA THR A 153 62.44 -31.23 18.55
C THR A 153 63.84 -30.67 18.74
N GLU A 154 64.88 -31.39 18.30
CA GLU A 154 66.28 -30.90 18.29
C GLU A 154 66.54 -29.79 17.24
N ASN A 155 65.54 -29.44 16.43
CA ASN A 155 65.63 -28.48 15.34
C ASN A 155 65.26 -27.06 15.83
N PRO A 156 65.98 -25.99 15.43
CA PRO A 156 65.80 -24.65 16.00
C PRO A 156 64.48 -23.95 15.62
N LEU A 157 63.72 -24.48 14.65
CA LEU A 157 62.42 -23.94 14.25
C LEU A 157 61.30 -24.98 14.35
N PRO A 158 60.21 -24.68 15.10
CA PRO A 158 59.01 -25.52 15.17
C PRO A 158 58.34 -25.74 13.80
N PRO A 159 57.83 -26.95 13.51
CA PRO A 159 57.16 -27.27 12.24
C PRO A 159 55.89 -26.43 12.02
N SER A 160 55.16 -26.05 13.09
CA SER A 160 53.98 -25.20 12.97
C SER A 160 54.28 -23.78 12.45
N LEU A 161 55.48 -23.24 12.75
CA LEU A 161 55.93 -21.97 12.19
C LEU A 161 56.29 -22.13 10.71
N TRP A 162 56.94 -23.23 10.34
CA TRP A 162 57.27 -23.51 8.94
C TRP A 162 56.04 -23.59 8.05
N THR A 163 54.97 -24.26 8.51
CA THR A 163 53.69 -24.30 7.78
C THR A 163 53.07 -22.92 7.60
N LYS A 164 53.18 -22.02 8.59
CA LYS A 164 52.69 -20.64 8.48
C LYS A 164 53.51 -19.84 7.47
N VAL A 165 54.85 -19.96 7.50
CA VAL A 165 55.75 -19.31 6.55
C VAL A 165 55.45 -19.77 5.13
N GLN A 166 55.34 -21.08 4.91
CA GLN A 166 55.01 -21.65 3.60
C GLN A 166 53.65 -21.17 3.09
N ARG A 167 52.65 -21.05 3.97
CA ARG A 167 51.34 -20.49 3.61
C ARG A 167 51.44 -19.02 3.20
N VAL A 168 52.18 -18.20 3.95
CA VAL A 168 52.39 -16.78 3.61
C VAL A 168 53.13 -16.63 2.28
N GLN A 169 54.15 -17.45 2.03
CA GLN A 169 54.87 -17.47 0.75
C GLN A 169 53.97 -17.93 -0.41
N ALA A 170 53.16 -18.98 -0.22
CA ALA A 170 52.18 -19.44 -1.21
C ALA A 170 51.11 -18.38 -1.51
N MET A 171 50.76 -17.56 -0.51
CA MET A 171 49.88 -16.41 -0.71
C MET A 171 50.58 -15.23 -1.40
N GLY A 172 51.88 -15.27 -1.67
CA GLY A 172 52.62 -14.19 -2.34
C GLY A 172 53.32 -13.19 -1.41
N GLY A 173 53.28 -13.42 -0.10
CA GLY A 173 54.04 -12.68 0.90
C GLY A 173 53.78 -11.17 0.95
N ALA A 174 54.80 -10.42 1.39
CA ALA A 174 54.74 -8.96 1.50
C ALA A 174 54.53 -8.22 0.16
N PRO A 175 55.10 -8.65 -0.98
CA PRO A 175 54.87 -7.98 -2.27
C PRO A 175 53.40 -7.94 -2.67
N ARG A 176 52.65 -9.02 -2.44
CA ARG A 176 51.20 -9.04 -2.72
C ARG A 176 50.42 -8.09 -1.82
N LEU A 177 50.78 -7.98 -0.55
CA LEU A 177 50.14 -7.01 0.35
C LEU A 177 50.40 -5.58 -0.13
N ALA A 178 51.63 -5.29 -0.56
CA ALA A 178 52.00 -3.99 -1.12
C ALA A 178 51.21 -3.68 -2.41
N SER A 179 51.04 -4.67 -3.31
CA SER A 179 50.24 -4.50 -4.52
C SER A 179 48.76 -4.24 -4.19
N MET A 180 48.17 -5.01 -3.26
CA MET A 180 46.79 -4.80 -2.82
C MET A 180 46.58 -3.41 -2.20
N PHE A 181 47.58 -2.89 -1.49
CA PHE A 181 47.51 -1.55 -0.91
C PHE A 181 47.58 -0.44 -1.98
N GLU A 182 48.43 -0.62 -3.01
CA GLU A 182 48.46 0.30 -4.15
C GLU A 182 47.18 0.21 -4.99
N ASP A 183 46.61 -0.98 -5.18
CA ASP A 183 45.32 -1.18 -5.85
C ASP A 183 44.19 -0.50 -5.09
N LEU A 184 44.19 -0.57 -3.75
CA LEU A 184 43.22 0.12 -2.91
C LEU A 184 43.33 1.63 -3.07
N LYS A 185 44.55 2.20 -3.01
CA LYS A 185 44.78 3.63 -3.25
C LYS A 185 44.34 4.05 -4.66
N ALA A 186 44.69 3.27 -5.67
CA ALA A 186 44.31 3.54 -7.05
C ALA A 186 42.78 3.50 -7.23
N THR A 187 42.09 2.58 -6.55
CA THR A 187 40.63 2.49 -6.57
C THR A 187 39.98 3.67 -5.84
N ALA A 188 40.50 4.06 -4.68
CA ALA A 188 40.03 5.24 -3.96
C ALA A 188 40.20 6.52 -4.78
N ARG A 189 41.36 6.71 -5.43
CA ARG A 189 41.60 7.84 -6.34
C ARG A 189 40.61 7.87 -7.50
N ARG A 190 40.34 6.71 -8.12
CA ARG A 190 39.35 6.60 -9.20
C ARG A 190 37.96 6.99 -8.73
N ALA A 191 37.52 6.52 -7.56
CA ALA A 191 36.22 6.88 -7.00
C ALA A 191 36.11 8.40 -6.76
N LEU A 192 37.11 9.01 -6.12
CA LEU A 192 37.15 10.46 -5.90
C LEU A 192 37.17 11.26 -7.20
N GLN A 193 37.90 10.79 -8.22
CA GLN A 193 37.92 11.42 -9.53
C GLN A 193 36.55 11.35 -10.20
N THR A 194 35.88 10.20 -10.16
CA THR A 194 34.50 10.06 -10.68
C THR A 194 33.55 11.02 -9.98
N MET A 195 33.64 11.15 -8.66
CA MET A 195 32.81 12.10 -7.89
C MET A 195 33.07 13.55 -8.29
N ALA A 196 34.34 13.92 -8.51
CA ALA A 196 34.71 15.25 -8.99
C ALA A 196 34.18 15.51 -10.41
N THR A 197 34.25 14.53 -11.31
CA THR A 197 33.68 14.63 -12.67
C THR A 197 32.16 14.81 -12.62
N ILE A 198 31.45 14.12 -11.72
CA ILE A 198 30.01 14.29 -11.54
C ILE A 198 29.70 15.73 -11.11
N ASP A 199 30.37 16.25 -10.09
CA ASP A 199 30.15 17.62 -9.62
C ASP A 199 30.46 18.65 -10.71
N GLU A 200 31.56 18.47 -11.44
CA GLU A 200 31.90 19.36 -12.56
C GLU A 200 30.83 19.32 -13.66
N SER A 201 30.27 18.14 -13.95
CA SER A 201 29.20 18.00 -14.93
C SER A 201 27.92 18.70 -14.49
N LEU A 202 27.56 18.59 -13.21
CA LEU A 202 26.38 19.27 -12.65
C LEU A 202 26.59 20.80 -12.59
N ASP A 203 27.77 21.26 -12.21
CA ASP A 203 28.10 22.69 -12.19
C ASP A 203 28.15 23.30 -13.59
N ARG A 204 28.60 22.53 -14.58
CA ARG A 204 28.59 22.95 -15.99
C ARG A 204 27.15 23.11 -16.48
N GLU A 205 26.30 22.15 -16.17
CA GLU A 205 24.89 22.15 -16.56
C GLU A 205 24.13 23.31 -15.89
N ASP A 206 24.35 23.55 -14.59
CA ASP A 206 23.75 24.68 -13.87
C ASP A 206 24.15 26.04 -14.48
N ARG A 207 25.41 26.19 -14.92
CA ARG A 207 25.88 27.41 -15.60
C ARG A 207 25.18 27.59 -16.94
N THR A 208 25.06 26.52 -17.72
CA THR A 208 24.39 26.56 -19.02
C THR A 208 22.88 26.84 -18.89
N ASP A 209 22.19 26.24 -17.91
CA ASP A 209 20.79 26.55 -17.60
C ASP A 209 20.62 28.02 -17.16
N ALA A 210 21.52 28.52 -16.31
CA ALA A 210 21.50 29.92 -15.89
C ALA A 210 21.70 30.89 -17.06
N GLU A 211 22.63 30.60 -17.97
CA GLU A 211 22.83 31.39 -19.19
C GLU A 211 21.62 31.32 -20.13
N PHE A 212 21.06 30.13 -20.34
CA PHE A 212 19.88 29.93 -21.17
C PHE A 212 18.66 30.71 -20.65
N ARG A 213 18.42 30.69 -19.34
CA ARG A 213 17.31 31.42 -18.70
C ARG A 213 17.49 32.93 -18.73
N ARG A 214 18.74 33.43 -18.69
CA ARG A 214 19.03 34.85 -18.89
C ARG A 214 18.63 35.31 -20.30
N LEU A 215 18.83 34.46 -21.30
CA LEU A 215 18.43 34.73 -22.68
C LEU A 215 16.95 34.49 -22.94
N ASN A 216 16.30 33.61 -22.16
CA ASN A 216 14.90 33.21 -22.35
C ASN A 216 14.11 33.31 -21.02
N PRO A 217 13.67 34.53 -20.62
CA PRO A 217 12.99 34.75 -19.34
C PRO A 217 11.63 34.05 -19.24
N ASP A 218 10.95 33.84 -20.37
CA ASP A 218 9.60 33.26 -20.42
C ASP A 218 9.59 31.72 -20.36
N PHE A 219 10.74 31.07 -20.17
CA PHE A 219 10.83 29.61 -20.12
C PHE A 219 10.22 29.04 -18.81
N PRO A 220 9.13 28.24 -18.87
CA PRO A 220 8.39 27.82 -17.68
C PRO A 220 8.97 26.57 -16.99
N GLY A 221 10.11 26.04 -17.44
CA GLY A 221 10.68 24.82 -16.88
C GLY A 221 11.37 25.02 -15.52
N THR A 222 11.38 23.98 -14.69
CA THR A 222 12.13 23.94 -13.42
C THR A 222 13.63 24.10 -13.64
N SER A 223 14.32 24.89 -12.81
CA SER A 223 15.78 25.04 -12.91
C SER A 223 16.50 23.73 -12.66
N SER A 224 17.56 23.51 -13.43
CA SER A 224 18.33 22.29 -13.35
C SER A 224 18.99 22.06 -12.00
N ARG A 225 19.27 23.13 -11.27
CA ARG A 225 19.76 23.06 -9.89
C ARG A 225 18.78 22.36 -8.95
N VAL A 226 17.48 22.53 -9.18
CA VAL A 226 16.44 21.87 -8.39
C VAL A 226 16.32 20.40 -8.82
N LEU A 227 16.40 20.12 -10.12
CA LEU A 227 16.35 18.75 -10.65
C LEU A 227 17.56 17.90 -10.25
N SER A 228 18.74 18.52 -10.10
CA SER A 228 20.00 17.86 -9.72
C SER A 228 20.24 17.78 -8.20
N ALA A 229 19.36 18.36 -7.38
CA ALA A 229 19.54 18.45 -5.94
C ALA A 229 19.71 17.07 -5.26
N ASP A 230 18.95 16.07 -5.70
CA ASP A 230 19.03 14.70 -5.18
C ASP A 230 20.39 14.06 -5.47
N VAL A 231 20.90 14.25 -6.68
CA VAL A 231 22.21 13.73 -7.10
C VAL A 231 23.33 14.39 -6.30
N ARG A 232 23.27 15.71 -6.09
CA ARG A 232 24.24 16.45 -5.25
C ARG A 232 24.19 15.98 -3.79
N THR A 233 23.00 15.73 -3.26
CA THR A 233 22.82 15.20 -1.90
C THR A 233 23.41 13.80 -1.77
N ASN A 234 23.26 12.95 -2.79
CA ASN A 234 23.87 11.63 -2.78
C ASN A 234 25.40 11.70 -2.93
N ASN A 235 25.93 12.56 -3.80
CA ASN A 235 27.38 12.74 -3.95
C ASN A 235 28.02 13.24 -2.65
N THR A 236 27.37 14.18 -1.94
CA THR A 236 27.84 14.65 -0.63
C THR A 236 27.79 13.59 0.46
N ARG A 237 26.80 12.68 0.46
CA ARG A 237 26.76 11.54 1.39
C ARG A 237 27.85 10.50 1.14
N MET A 238 28.36 10.41 -0.08
CA MET A 238 29.42 9.48 -0.45
C MET A 238 30.83 10.00 -0.14
N ARG A 239 30.99 11.30 0.17
CA ARG A 239 32.26 11.90 0.58
C ARG A 239 32.53 11.67 2.07
#